data_AF-A0A0A1Q0F1-F1
#
_entry.id   AF-A0A0A1Q0F1-F1
#
_cell.length_a   1.000
_cell.length_b   1.000
_cell.length_c   1.000
_cell.angle_alpha   90.00
_cell.angle_beta   90.00
_cell.angle_gamma   90.00
#
_symmetry.space_group_name_H-M   'P 1'
#
loop_
_entity.id
_entity.type
_entity.pdbx_description
1 polymer ?
#
loop_
_entity_poly.entity_id
_entity_poly.type
_entity_poly.pdbx_seq_one_letter_code
_entity_poly.pdbx_strand_id
1 'polypeptide(L)'
;MFDRRRLMSWAAGAIATVPAAARAQPHAEPRMQTYSVDLDGLAKAFPERALAHGLPASLRRFGTWLHGKPWGAVGTFDLTTRWSDSYFPGAEARYDDFALFIRLPDGSSAGYWLAGGDPARAPIVLLGSEGERVVLAPDLETLIARIALGRFSSKGAEAEFLYPQVDFGQGRPADLRVALKAFLRDELGVTDPERRVGGQQASGEFVGWMERAARDGEQRFENDPSVAAMWRLLQHYRPAAGAPLVVETMVNVTWAGDHFRAWVAAARPKPLPETEALRPHLAALRDKAAETPGLGLWHGASLMVGRGRINRLVTNYIYQPEFSFGRPPAEAFREDQARAPRAARRIPSWLGAMLAG
;
A
#
# COMPACT_ATOMS: atom_id res chain seq x y z
N MET A 1 18.34 -15.10 -19.50
CA MET A 1 18.58 -14.57 -18.13
C MET A 1 17.86 -13.21 -18.10
N PHE A 2 16.60 -13.20 -17.64
CA PHE A 2 15.68 -12.08 -17.82
C PHE A 2 15.78 -11.09 -16.66
N ASP A 3 15.98 -9.81 -16.97
CA ASP A 3 15.99 -8.72 -16.00
C ASP A 3 14.55 -8.43 -15.53
N ARG A 4 14.22 -8.88 -14.31
CA ARG A 4 12.90 -8.79 -13.66
C ARG A 4 12.64 -7.43 -12.97
N ARG A 5 13.47 -6.40 -13.20
CA ARG A 5 13.51 -5.15 -12.41
C ARG A 5 12.57 -4.01 -12.84
N ARG A 6 11.48 -4.25 -13.60
CA ARG A 6 10.60 -3.15 -14.09
C ARG A 6 9.10 -3.44 -14.01
N LEU A 7 8.65 -4.04 -12.91
CA LEU A 7 7.32 -4.66 -12.80
C LEU A 7 6.27 -3.89 -11.98
N MET A 8 6.53 -2.71 -11.40
CA MET A 8 5.58 -2.14 -10.40
C MET A 8 5.11 -0.68 -10.55
N SER A 9 5.52 0.04 -11.60
CA SER A 9 5.25 1.50 -11.70
C SER A 9 3.79 1.97 -11.93
N TRP A 10 2.83 1.14 -12.38
CA TRP A 10 1.57 1.69 -12.92
C TRP A 10 0.28 1.45 -12.09
N ALA A 11 0.30 0.60 -11.06
CA ALA A 11 -0.91 0.33 -10.28
C ALA A 11 -1.18 1.39 -9.18
N ALA A 12 -0.15 2.08 -8.68
CA ALA A 12 -0.32 3.08 -7.62
C ALA A 12 -0.92 4.41 -8.14
N GLY A 13 -0.70 4.75 -9.41
CA GLY A 13 -1.18 6.00 -10.01
C GLY A 13 -2.64 6.00 -10.50
N ALA A 14 -3.26 4.82 -10.64
CA ALA A 14 -4.62 4.71 -11.19
C ALA A 14 -5.74 4.62 -10.15
N ILE A 15 -5.41 4.63 -8.84
CA ILE A 15 -6.41 4.58 -7.75
C ILE A 15 -6.81 5.99 -7.25
N ALA A 16 -6.16 7.05 -7.74
CA ALA A 16 -6.64 8.42 -7.58
C ALA A 16 -6.07 9.32 -8.68
N THR A 17 -6.81 9.51 -9.77
CA THR A 17 -6.58 10.65 -10.68
C THR A 17 -7.79 11.55 -10.63
N VAL A 18 -7.75 12.52 -9.71
CA VAL A 18 -8.69 13.65 -9.70
C VAL A 18 -8.45 14.46 -10.98
N PRO A 19 -9.45 14.65 -11.87
CA PRO A 19 -9.31 15.58 -12.96
C PRO A 19 -9.29 17.00 -12.42
N ALA A 20 -8.22 17.74 -12.73
CA ALA A 20 -8.08 19.16 -12.41
C ALA A 20 -9.14 19.98 -13.16
N ALA A 21 -10.16 20.43 -12.44
CA ALA A 21 -11.00 21.56 -12.83
C ALA A 21 -11.20 22.47 -11.61
N ALA A 22 -10.12 23.13 -11.19
CA ALA A 22 -10.17 24.14 -10.13
C ALA A 22 -10.73 25.44 -10.69
N ARG A 23 -11.98 25.76 -10.35
CA ARG A 23 -12.44 27.16 -10.30
C ARG A 23 -11.60 27.88 -9.25
N ALA A 24 -11.01 29.01 -9.63
CA ALA A 24 -10.16 29.82 -8.77
C ALA A 24 -10.88 30.20 -7.47
N GLN A 25 -10.39 29.66 -6.36
CA GLN A 25 -10.67 30.15 -5.01
C GLN A 25 -9.53 31.10 -4.60
N PRO A 26 -9.81 32.14 -3.79
CA PRO A 26 -8.81 33.12 -3.38
C PRO A 26 -7.65 32.45 -2.63
N HIS A 27 -6.43 32.87 -2.96
CA HIS A 27 -5.18 32.38 -2.38
C HIS A 27 -5.18 32.52 -0.85
N ALA A 28 -5.49 31.43 -0.15
CA ALA A 28 -5.05 31.27 1.23
C ALA A 28 -3.53 31.19 1.24
N GLU A 29 -2.89 31.89 2.20
CA GLU A 29 -1.45 31.75 2.40
C GLU A 29 -1.07 30.27 2.53
N PRO A 30 -0.02 29.82 1.82
CA PRO A 30 0.38 28.42 1.86
C PRO A 30 0.88 28.08 3.27
N ARG A 31 0.04 27.40 4.06
CA ARG A 31 0.44 26.84 5.35
C ARG A 31 1.48 25.74 5.10
N MET A 32 2.63 25.84 5.75
CA MET A 32 3.61 24.73 5.79
C MET A 32 2.90 23.47 6.28
N GLN A 33 2.98 22.40 5.49
CA GLN A 33 2.45 21.11 5.86
C GLN A 33 3.19 20.58 7.10
N THR A 34 2.45 20.05 8.07
CA THR A 34 3.00 19.40 9.27
C THR A 34 2.74 17.90 9.24
N TYR A 35 3.56 17.14 9.95
CA TYR A 35 3.27 15.73 10.21
C TYR A 35 1.96 15.59 10.98
N SER A 36 1.00 14.89 10.38
CA SER A 36 -0.21 14.40 11.04
C SER A 36 0.02 12.95 11.44
N VAL A 37 -0.32 12.60 12.69
CA VAL A 37 -0.12 11.25 13.23
C VAL A 37 -1.39 10.82 13.95
N ASP A 38 -2.03 9.77 13.45
CA ASP A 38 -3.19 9.12 14.06
C ASP A 38 -2.72 7.80 14.67
N LEU A 39 -2.48 7.76 15.98
CA LEU A 39 -1.97 6.58 16.67
C LEU A 39 -2.96 5.41 16.66
N ASP A 40 -4.26 5.70 16.71
CA ASP A 40 -5.31 4.67 16.64
C ASP A 40 -5.40 4.11 15.22
N GLY A 41 -5.26 4.98 14.21
CA GLY A 41 -5.05 4.60 12.83
C GLY A 41 -3.85 3.68 12.67
N LEU A 42 -2.68 4.04 13.23
CA LEU A 42 -1.46 3.22 13.14
C LEU A 42 -1.61 1.83 13.74
N ALA A 43 -2.35 1.69 14.84
CA ALA A 43 -2.61 0.39 15.46
C ALA A 43 -3.24 -0.59 14.46
N LYS A 44 -4.03 -0.10 13.50
CA LYS A 44 -4.68 -0.95 12.49
C LYS A 44 -3.70 -1.75 11.62
N ALA A 45 -2.47 -1.24 11.41
CA ALA A 45 -1.44 -1.95 10.64
C ALA A 45 -1.00 -3.27 11.30
N PHE A 46 -1.19 -3.42 12.60
CA PHE A 46 -0.65 -4.56 13.34
C PHE A 46 -1.67 -5.70 13.44
N PRO A 47 -1.24 -6.96 13.33
CA PRO A 47 -2.08 -8.11 13.69
C PRO A 47 -2.36 -8.15 15.18
N GLU A 48 -3.48 -8.76 15.56
CA GLU A 48 -3.93 -8.84 16.97
C GLU A 48 -2.85 -9.42 17.88
N ARG A 49 -2.15 -10.46 17.41
CA ARG A 49 -1.01 -11.06 18.13
C ARG A 49 0.14 -10.08 18.42
N ALA A 50 0.33 -9.07 17.57
CA ALA A 50 1.35 -8.03 17.75
C ALA A 50 0.83 -6.84 18.57
N LEU A 51 -0.48 -6.69 18.71
CA LEU A 51 -1.12 -5.66 19.52
C LEU A 51 -1.52 -6.13 20.92
N ALA A 52 -1.25 -7.39 21.29
CA ALA A 52 -1.62 -7.92 22.61
C ALA A 52 -1.11 -7.05 23.78
N HIS A 53 -0.01 -6.31 23.57
CA HIS A 53 0.59 -5.39 24.54
C HIS A 53 0.48 -3.91 24.12
N GLY A 54 -0.42 -3.61 23.17
CA GLY A 54 -0.60 -2.29 22.58
C GLY A 54 0.41 -1.96 21.48
N LEU A 55 0.32 -0.73 20.94
CA LEU A 55 1.26 -0.22 19.96
C LEU A 55 2.70 -0.20 20.53
N PRO A 56 3.73 -0.59 19.77
CA PRO A 56 5.12 -0.53 20.23
C PRO A 56 5.44 0.82 20.85
N ALA A 57 6.03 0.81 22.06
CA ALA A 57 6.22 2.01 22.85
C ALA A 57 7.08 3.07 22.12
N SER A 58 8.10 2.63 21.37
CA SER A 58 8.92 3.51 20.55
C SER A 58 8.14 4.12 19.39
N LEU A 59 7.26 3.37 18.74
CA LEU A 59 6.38 3.91 17.68
C LEU A 59 5.43 4.96 18.24
N ARG A 60 4.82 4.70 19.41
CA ARG A 60 3.95 5.66 20.10
C ARG A 60 4.71 6.94 20.45
N ARG A 61 5.86 6.83 21.12
CA ARG A 61 6.69 7.98 21.52
C ARG A 61 7.16 8.78 20.30
N PHE A 62 7.63 8.10 19.25
CA PHE A 62 8.08 8.74 18.03
C PHE A 62 6.94 9.45 17.30
N GLY A 63 5.78 8.80 17.18
CA GLY A 63 4.57 9.40 16.59
C GLY A 63 4.13 10.66 17.32
N THR A 64 4.06 10.61 18.66
CA THR A 64 3.75 11.77 19.50
C THR A 64 4.76 12.90 19.31
N TRP A 65 6.06 12.57 19.28
CA TRP A 65 7.11 13.58 19.09
C TRP A 65 7.04 14.22 17.70
N LEU A 66 6.75 13.42 16.67
CA LEU A 66 6.71 13.87 15.27
C LEU A 66 5.50 14.75 14.98
N HIS A 67 4.37 14.49 15.64
CA HIS A 67 3.12 15.22 15.46
C HIS A 67 3.30 16.74 15.55
N GLY A 68 2.76 17.46 14.56
CA GLY A 68 2.80 18.93 14.50
C GLY A 68 4.15 19.53 14.07
N LYS A 69 5.21 18.72 13.89
CA LYS A 69 6.47 19.22 13.31
C LYS A 69 6.32 19.50 11.81
N PRO A 70 7.11 20.42 11.23
CA PRO A 70 7.08 20.66 9.79
C PRO A 70 7.41 19.39 9.01
N TRP A 71 6.57 19.04 8.05
CA TRP A 71 6.79 17.90 7.16
C TRP A 71 8.02 18.18 6.29
N GLY A 72 8.95 17.22 6.19
CA GLY A 72 10.26 17.46 5.58
C GLY A 72 11.40 17.71 6.59
N ALA A 73 11.09 18.07 7.84
CA ALA A 73 12.10 18.51 8.81
C ALA A 73 13.07 17.40 9.28
N VAL A 74 12.64 16.14 9.30
CA VAL A 74 13.49 14.98 9.61
C VAL A 74 13.59 13.98 8.45
N GLY A 75 12.94 14.27 7.33
CA GLY A 75 12.70 13.35 6.22
C GLY A 75 11.33 13.62 5.60
N THR A 76 10.97 12.81 4.62
CA THR A 76 9.73 12.97 3.84
C THR A 76 8.98 11.66 3.80
N PHE A 77 8.10 11.48 4.78
CA PHE A 77 7.29 10.30 4.94
C PHE A 77 6.06 10.66 5.77
N ASP A 78 5.06 9.79 5.77
CA ASP A 78 3.93 9.88 6.70
C ASP A 78 3.88 8.64 7.57
N LEU A 79 3.51 8.82 8.84
CA LEU A 79 3.12 7.70 9.69
C LEU A 79 1.65 7.39 9.43
N THR A 80 1.39 6.40 8.57
CA THR A 80 0.05 5.97 8.20
C THR A 80 0.07 4.51 7.77
N THR A 81 -1.05 3.82 7.98
CA THR A 81 -1.23 2.45 7.51
C THR A 81 -1.35 2.43 5.99
N ARG A 82 -0.58 1.56 5.32
CA ARG A 82 -0.74 1.30 3.90
C ARG A 82 -0.47 -0.16 3.60
N TRP A 83 -1.44 -0.80 2.97
CA TRP A 83 -1.30 -2.13 2.39
C TRP A 83 -2.04 -2.17 1.06
N SER A 84 -1.55 -2.98 0.14
CA SER A 84 -2.14 -3.09 -1.19
C SER A 84 -1.64 -4.34 -1.86
N ASP A 85 -2.53 -4.99 -2.61
CA ASP A 85 -2.17 -6.04 -3.55
C ASP A 85 -1.16 -5.59 -4.61
N SER A 86 -0.89 -4.28 -4.77
CA SER A 86 0.10 -3.79 -5.74
C SER A 86 1.54 -4.17 -5.39
N TYR A 87 1.88 -4.36 -4.11
CA TYR A 87 3.27 -4.64 -3.70
C TYR A 87 3.81 -5.98 -4.19
N PHE A 88 2.96 -7.01 -4.28
CA PHE A 88 3.27 -8.27 -4.95
C PHE A 88 1.97 -9.09 -5.12
N PRO A 89 1.93 -10.05 -6.05
CA PRO A 89 0.72 -10.85 -6.28
C PRO A 89 0.26 -11.59 -5.01
N GLY A 90 -1.02 -11.42 -4.65
CA GLY A 90 -1.62 -12.04 -3.46
C GLY A 90 -1.22 -11.41 -2.12
N ALA A 91 -0.73 -10.17 -2.12
CA ALA A 91 -0.29 -9.50 -0.90
C ALA A 91 -1.42 -9.31 0.13
N GLU A 92 -2.69 -9.10 -0.26
CA GLU A 92 -3.80 -8.91 0.69
C GLU A 92 -3.99 -10.09 1.66
N ALA A 93 -3.70 -11.32 1.20
CA ALA A 93 -3.71 -12.52 2.04
C ALA A 93 -2.52 -12.57 3.04
N ARG A 94 -1.51 -11.72 2.83
CA ARG A 94 -0.27 -11.60 3.62
C ARG A 94 -0.25 -10.36 4.49
N TYR A 95 -1.34 -9.61 4.59
CA TYR A 95 -1.43 -8.40 5.43
C TYR A 95 -0.96 -8.65 6.87
N ASP A 96 -1.24 -9.83 7.43
CA ASP A 96 -0.85 -10.21 8.79
C ASP A 96 0.64 -10.58 8.93
N ASP A 97 1.36 -10.74 7.83
CA ASP A 97 2.81 -10.96 7.83
C ASP A 97 3.59 -9.66 7.96
N PHE A 98 2.90 -8.51 8.00
CA PHE A 98 3.50 -7.19 8.11
C PHE A 98 2.77 -6.30 9.09
N ALA A 99 3.44 -5.23 9.51
CA ALA A 99 2.81 -4.04 10.02
C ALA A 99 3.46 -2.83 9.33
N LEU A 100 2.89 -2.42 8.18
CA LEU A 100 3.38 -1.28 7.40
C LEU A 100 2.72 0.02 7.88
N PHE A 101 3.53 0.94 8.41
CA PHE A 101 3.07 2.18 9.04
C PHE A 101 3.83 3.43 8.60
N ILE A 102 4.76 3.30 7.64
CA ILE A 102 5.48 4.42 7.03
C ILE A 102 5.13 4.46 5.55
N ARG A 103 4.67 5.60 5.06
CA ARG A 103 4.41 5.87 3.64
C ARG A 103 5.45 6.84 3.10
N LEU A 104 6.07 6.50 1.98
CA LEU A 104 6.97 7.40 1.26
C LEU A 104 6.25 8.10 0.08
N PRO A 105 6.77 9.24 -0.42
CA PRO A 105 6.12 10.05 -1.47
C PRO A 105 5.91 9.30 -2.79
N ASP A 106 6.85 8.42 -3.16
CA ASP A 106 6.79 7.58 -4.36
C ASP A 106 5.75 6.44 -4.27
N GLY A 107 5.13 6.26 -3.10
CA GLY A 107 4.16 5.20 -2.85
C GLY A 107 4.74 3.95 -2.18
N SER A 108 6.06 3.91 -1.97
CA SER A 108 6.71 2.88 -1.18
C SER A 108 6.17 2.86 0.25
N SER A 109 6.33 1.74 0.94
CA SER A 109 5.92 1.61 2.33
C SER A 109 6.88 0.79 3.16
N ALA A 110 7.02 1.18 4.42
CA ALA A 110 7.92 0.54 5.36
C ALA A 110 7.23 0.23 6.69
N GLY A 111 7.79 -0.75 7.40
CA GLY A 111 7.31 -1.18 8.70
C GLY A 111 7.81 -2.57 9.04
N TYR A 112 7.22 -3.21 10.05
CA TYR A 112 7.69 -4.51 10.51
C TYR A 112 7.38 -5.62 9.50
N TRP A 113 8.35 -6.48 9.25
CA TRP A 113 8.13 -7.79 8.64
C TRP A 113 8.00 -8.83 9.75
N LEU A 114 6.77 -9.27 9.99
CA LEU A 114 6.41 -10.16 11.09
C LEU A 114 6.52 -11.63 10.68
N ALA A 115 5.96 -12.00 9.52
CA ALA A 115 5.91 -13.38 8.98
C ALA A 115 5.66 -14.48 10.03
N GLY A 116 4.73 -14.24 10.96
CA GLY A 116 4.41 -15.15 12.06
C GLY A 116 5.45 -15.24 13.19
N GLY A 117 6.59 -14.56 13.07
CA GLY A 117 7.62 -14.45 14.09
C GLY A 117 7.26 -13.49 15.24
N ASP A 118 8.20 -13.39 16.20
CA ASP A 118 8.09 -12.51 17.36
C ASP A 118 8.10 -11.03 16.93
N PRO A 119 7.00 -10.28 17.16
CA PRO A 119 6.92 -8.86 16.82
C PRO A 119 8.00 -8.00 17.48
N ALA A 120 8.52 -8.40 18.66
CA ALA A 120 9.56 -7.66 19.36
C ALA A 120 10.94 -7.77 18.68
N ARG A 121 11.11 -8.75 17.77
CA ARG A 121 12.36 -9.01 17.04
C ARG A 121 12.22 -8.81 15.53
N ALA A 122 11.06 -8.35 15.08
CA ALA A 122 10.77 -8.15 13.68
C ALA A 122 11.61 -7.00 13.11
N PRO A 123 12.31 -7.19 11.98
CA PRO A 123 13.03 -6.10 11.34
C PRO A 123 12.06 -5.12 10.66
N ILE A 124 12.51 -3.89 10.48
CA ILE A 124 11.85 -2.92 9.62
C ILE A 124 12.29 -3.15 8.18
N VAL A 125 11.33 -3.31 7.29
CA VAL A 125 11.55 -3.51 5.85
C VAL A 125 10.94 -2.38 5.03
N LEU A 126 11.38 -2.26 3.79
CA LEU A 126 10.84 -1.38 2.75
C LEU A 126 10.31 -2.23 1.60
N LEU A 127 9.06 -1.95 1.22
CA LEU A 127 8.45 -2.38 -0.04
C LEU A 127 8.44 -1.18 -0.99
N GLY A 128 9.31 -1.25 -1.99
CA GLY A 128 9.49 -0.23 -3.01
C GLY A 128 8.34 -0.19 -4.01
N SER A 129 8.03 1.00 -4.51
CA SER A 129 7.04 1.23 -5.57
C SER A 129 7.40 0.54 -6.89
N GLU A 130 8.69 0.28 -7.14
CA GLU A 130 9.20 -0.45 -8.32
C GLU A 130 9.52 -1.92 -8.01
N GLY A 131 9.10 -2.41 -6.84
CA GLY A 131 9.27 -3.79 -6.41
C GLY A 131 10.57 -4.05 -5.63
N GLU A 132 11.27 -3.00 -5.21
CA GLU A 132 12.41 -3.11 -4.31
C GLU A 132 12.00 -3.72 -2.96
N ARG A 133 12.91 -4.50 -2.37
CA ARG A 133 12.67 -5.23 -1.13
C ARG A 133 13.93 -5.12 -0.30
N VAL A 134 13.89 -4.30 0.74
CA VAL A 134 15.07 -3.97 1.53
C VAL A 134 14.76 -4.16 3.00
N VAL A 135 15.72 -4.72 3.75
CA VAL A 135 15.70 -4.64 5.21
C VAL A 135 16.34 -3.32 5.60
N LEU A 136 15.55 -2.41 6.17
CA LEU A 136 15.99 -1.07 6.57
C LEU A 136 16.67 -1.08 7.94
N ALA A 137 16.12 -1.79 8.90
CA ALA A 137 16.65 -1.75 10.26
C ALA A 137 16.28 -3.03 11.03
N PRO A 138 17.08 -3.42 12.04
CA PRO A 138 16.74 -4.56 12.90
C PRO A 138 15.55 -4.27 13.79
N ASP A 139 15.30 -2.99 14.07
CA ASP A 139 14.22 -2.49 14.91
C ASP A 139 13.93 -1.02 14.56
N LEU A 140 12.87 -0.48 15.18
CA LEU A 140 12.40 0.87 14.90
C LEU A 140 13.40 1.93 15.41
N GLU A 141 14.00 1.73 16.57
CA GLU A 141 14.99 2.62 17.15
C GLU A 141 16.20 2.79 16.22
N THR A 142 16.64 1.70 15.57
CA THR A 142 17.71 1.75 14.58
C THR A 142 17.27 2.50 13.32
N LEU A 143 16.02 2.32 12.85
CA LEU A 143 15.51 3.12 11.74
C LEU A 143 15.49 4.62 12.10
N ILE A 144 15.00 4.97 13.29
CA ILE A 144 14.96 6.37 13.75
C ILE A 144 16.38 6.94 13.85
N ALA A 145 17.35 6.14 14.33
CA ALA A 145 18.76 6.51 14.32
C ALA A 145 19.30 6.75 12.90
N ARG A 146 18.94 5.90 11.93
CA ARG A 146 19.29 6.11 10.50
C ARG A 146 18.74 7.42 9.97
N ILE A 147 17.49 7.75 10.29
CA ILE A 147 16.85 9.04 9.94
C ILE A 147 17.61 10.22 10.56
N ALA A 148 17.86 10.16 11.86
CA ALA A 148 18.59 11.20 12.59
C ALA A 148 20.02 11.42 12.07
N LEU A 149 20.65 10.37 11.53
CA LEU A 149 22.00 10.43 10.97
C LEU A 149 22.04 10.75 9.48
N GLY A 150 20.89 10.77 8.80
CA GLY A 150 20.86 10.93 7.35
C GLY A 150 21.43 9.73 6.57
N ARG A 151 21.38 8.51 7.14
CA ARG A 151 22.07 7.32 6.61
C ARG A 151 21.16 6.48 5.69
N PHE A 152 20.86 7.05 4.53
CA PHE A 152 20.18 6.37 3.44
C PHE A 152 20.98 6.49 2.15
N SER A 153 20.76 5.55 1.23
CA SER A 153 21.27 5.67 -0.14
C SER A 153 20.74 6.95 -0.79
N SER A 154 21.55 7.60 -1.63
CA SER A 154 21.11 8.72 -2.46
C SER A 154 20.34 8.27 -3.72
N LYS A 155 20.16 6.95 -3.90
CA LYS A 155 19.47 6.33 -5.04
C LYS A 155 18.56 5.18 -4.60
N GLY A 156 17.52 4.93 -5.39
CA GLY A 156 16.54 3.86 -5.16
C GLY A 156 15.51 4.23 -4.09
N ALA A 157 14.61 3.30 -3.76
CA ALA A 157 13.50 3.54 -2.85
C ALA A 157 13.89 4.08 -1.44
N GLU A 158 15.10 3.78 -0.95
CA GLU A 158 15.60 4.33 0.32
C GLU A 158 15.84 5.84 0.27
N ALA A 159 16.14 6.39 -0.91
CA ALA A 159 16.42 7.83 -1.07
C ALA A 159 15.18 8.67 -0.76
N GLU A 160 13.98 8.12 -0.96
CA GLU A 160 12.70 8.80 -0.74
C GLU A 160 12.46 9.21 0.73
N PHE A 161 13.21 8.63 1.68
CA PHE A 161 13.19 9.11 3.07
C PHE A 161 13.74 10.53 3.24
N LEU A 162 14.72 10.95 2.44
CA LEU A 162 15.48 12.19 2.67
C LEU A 162 15.66 13.09 1.45
N TYR A 163 15.59 12.50 0.26
CA TYR A 163 15.89 13.10 -1.03
C TYR A 163 14.76 12.88 -2.04
N PRO A 164 13.48 13.07 -1.65
CA PRO A 164 12.41 12.86 -2.60
C PRO A 164 12.45 13.97 -3.65
N GLN A 165 11.89 13.70 -4.81
CA GLN A 165 11.65 14.72 -5.84
C GLN A 165 10.38 15.51 -5.51
N VAL A 166 10.37 16.20 -4.35
CA VAL A 166 9.22 16.99 -3.88
C VAL A 166 9.56 18.48 -3.94
N ASP A 167 8.65 19.26 -4.51
CA ASP A 167 8.70 20.72 -4.47
C ASP A 167 8.18 21.21 -3.11
N PHE A 168 9.06 21.80 -2.31
CA PHE A 168 8.70 22.41 -1.02
C PHE A 168 8.17 23.84 -1.15
N GLY A 169 8.02 24.36 -2.37
CA GLY A 169 7.54 25.72 -2.62
C GLY A 169 8.46 26.76 -1.99
N GLN A 170 7.98 27.44 -0.94
CA GLN A 170 8.66 28.58 -0.30
C GLN A 170 9.94 28.25 0.49
N GLY A 171 10.41 27.00 0.45
CA GLY A 171 11.70 26.61 0.97
C GLY A 171 11.64 25.33 1.80
N ARG A 172 12.78 24.65 1.92
CA ARG A 172 12.90 23.45 2.75
C ARG A 172 12.73 23.83 4.23
N PRO A 173 11.95 23.08 5.03
CA PRO A 173 11.83 23.33 6.46
C PRO A 173 13.19 23.19 7.17
N ALA A 174 13.29 23.79 8.36
CA ALA A 174 14.45 23.62 9.23
C ALA A 174 14.72 22.13 9.50
N ASP A 175 16.00 21.74 9.44
CA ASP A 175 16.43 20.38 9.72
C ASP A 175 16.38 20.10 11.23
N LEU A 176 15.51 19.18 11.63
CA LEU A 176 15.29 18.78 13.02
C LEU A 176 15.99 17.46 13.37
N ARG A 177 16.89 16.94 12.54
CA ARG A 177 17.61 15.69 12.83
C ARG A 177 18.48 15.75 14.08
N VAL A 178 19.01 16.93 14.43
CA VAL A 178 19.72 17.14 15.72
C VAL A 178 18.75 16.96 16.90
N ALA A 179 17.55 17.54 16.81
CA ALA A 179 16.51 17.34 17.82
C ALA A 179 16.04 15.87 17.87
N LEU A 180 16.02 15.17 16.73
CA LEU A 180 15.72 13.74 16.68
C LEU A 180 16.79 12.88 17.37
N LYS A 181 18.08 13.25 17.26
CA LYS A 181 19.16 12.61 18.04
C LYS A 181 18.95 12.80 19.55
N ALA A 182 18.56 14.00 19.99
CA ALA A 182 18.26 14.26 21.40
C ALA A 182 17.06 13.41 21.87
N PHE A 183 15.98 13.36 21.07
CA PHE A 183 14.83 12.49 21.34
C PHE A 183 15.24 11.01 21.47
N LEU A 184 16.08 10.49 20.58
CA LEU A 184 16.58 9.11 20.65
C LEU A 184 17.26 8.81 22.00
N ARG A 185 18.08 9.74 22.50
CA ARG A 185 18.77 9.60 23.78
C ARG A 185 17.80 9.70 24.96
N ASP A 186 16.98 10.74 24.98
CA ASP A 186 16.20 11.13 26.15
C ASP A 186 14.93 10.27 26.30
N GLU A 187 14.28 9.91 25.18
CA GLU A 187 13.00 9.20 25.17
C GLU A 187 13.12 7.71 24.86
N LEU A 188 14.17 7.29 24.15
CA LEU A 188 14.36 5.89 23.71
C LEU A 188 15.64 5.25 24.28
N GLY A 189 16.43 5.98 25.07
CA GLY A 189 17.64 5.45 25.69
C GLY A 189 18.77 5.10 24.71
N VAL A 190 18.71 5.58 23.46
CA VAL A 190 19.73 5.34 22.44
C VAL A 190 20.83 6.38 22.57
N THR A 191 21.90 6.04 23.30
CA THR A 191 23.00 6.96 23.63
C THR A 191 24.07 7.11 22.52
N ASP A 192 24.19 6.12 21.64
CA ASP A 192 25.14 6.11 20.51
C ASP A 192 24.43 5.64 19.21
N PRO A 193 23.74 6.57 18.51
CA PRO A 193 23.06 6.28 17.25
C PRO A 193 24.01 5.73 16.17
N GLU A 194 25.23 6.23 16.11
CA GLU A 194 26.25 5.86 15.14
C GLU A 194 26.64 4.38 15.27
N ARG A 195 26.93 3.92 16.49
CA ARG A 195 27.21 2.50 16.75
C ARG A 195 26.00 1.61 16.44
N ARG A 196 24.78 2.09 16.71
CA ARG A 196 23.55 1.33 16.46
C ARG A 196 23.33 1.04 14.96
N VAL A 197 23.68 1.99 14.09
CA VAL A 197 23.50 1.84 12.63
C VAL A 197 24.59 1.00 11.96
N GLY A 198 25.74 0.79 12.62
CA GLY A 198 26.95 0.18 12.02
C GLY A 198 26.87 -1.28 11.54
N GLY A 199 25.72 -1.96 11.67
CA GLY A 199 25.54 -3.35 11.23
C GLY A 199 24.86 -3.44 9.87
N GLN A 200 25.55 -4.01 8.87
CA GLN A 200 24.92 -4.38 7.59
C GLN A 200 23.99 -5.57 7.81
N GLN A 201 22.70 -5.41 7.49
CA GLN A 201 21.72 -6.47 7.74
C GLN A 201 21.61 -7.46 6.58
N ALA A 202 21.46 -8.74 6.93
CA ALA A 202 21.22 -9.80 5.97
C ALA A 202 19.83 -9.63 5.34
N SER A 203 19.81 -9.29 4.04
CA SER A 203 18.57 -9.12 3.26
C SER A 203 18.01 -10.42 2.68
N GLY A 204 18.81 -11.50 2.66
CA GLY A 204 18.51 -12.72 1.90
C GLY A 204 17.25 -13.46 2.36
N GLU A 205 16.98 -13.51 3.66
CA GLU A 205 15.81 -14.21 4.20
C GLU A 205 14.51 -13.51 3.79
N PHE A 206 14.43 -12.19 4.00
CA PHE A 206 13.30 -11.37 3.61
C PHE A 206 13.02 -11.42 2.11
N VAL A 207 14.08 -11.24 1.29
CA VAL A 207 13.95 -11.29 -0.17
C VAL A 207 13.45 -12.66 -0.62
N GLY A 208 14.03 -13.74 -0.08
CA GLY A 208 13.61 -15.11 -0.39
C GLY A 208 12.17 -15.39 0.05
N TRP A 209 11.73 -14.86 1.18
CA TRP A 209 10.34 -14.95 1.64
C TRP A 209 9.39 -14.25 0.65
N MET A 210 9.70 -13.01 0.27
CA MET A 210 8.89 -12.22 -0.66
C MET A 210 8.78 -12.89 -2.04
N GLU A 211 9.87 -13.48 -2.54
CA GLU A 211 9.86 -14.20 -3.82
C GLU A 211 8.97 -15.45 -3.79
N ARG A 212 8.99 -16.20 -2.69
CA ARG A 212 8.10 -17.35 -2.50
C ARG A 212 6.64 -16.90 -2.41
N ALA A 213 6.36 -15.90 -1.56
CA ALA A 213 5.01 -15.38 -1.37
C ALA A 213 4.40 -14.86 -2.69
N ALA A 214 5.18 -14.10 -3.47
CA ALA A 214 4.76 -13.59 -4.77
C ALA A 214 4.50 -14.73 -5.77
N ARG A 215 5.41 -15.72 -5.85
CA ARG A 215 5.27 -16.86 -6.75
C ARG A 215 4.05 -17.71 -6.40
N ASP A 216 3.79 -17.93 -5.12
CA ASP A 216 2.60 -18.67 -4.68
C ASP A 216 1.31 -17.94 -5.10
N GLY A 217 1.28 -16.62 -4.97
CA GLY A 217 0.17 -15.78 -5.41
C GLY A 217 -0.04 -15.84 -6.94
N GLU A 218 1.05 -15.70 -7.70
CA GLU A 218 1.03 -15.82 -9.17
C GLU A 218 0.52 -17.19 -9.61
N GLN A 219 1.05 -18.28 -9.05
CA GLN A 219 0.65 -19.63 -9.42
C GLN A 219 -0.81 -19.92 -9.10
N ARG A 220 -1.32 -19.44 -7.96
CA ARG A 220 -2.75 -19.59 -7.63
C ARG A 220 -3.63 -18.84 -8.62
N PHE A 221 -3.25 -17.62 -8.98
CA PHE A 221 -4.01 -16.80 -9.93
C PHE A 221 -3.98 -17.38 -11.34
N GLU A 222 -2.80 -17.75 -11.84
CA GLU A 222 -2.61 -18.30 -13.19
C GLU A 222 -3.35 -19.62 -13.40
N ASN A 223 -3.43 -20.45 -12.37
CA ASN A 223 -4.12 -21.75 -12.44
C ASN A 223 -5.61 -21.68 -12.13
N ASP A 224 -6.16 -20.49 -11.84
CA ASP A 224 -7.58 -20.36 -11.52
C ASP A 224 -8.46 -20.50 -12.78
N PRO A 225 -9.45 -21.41 -12.80
CA PRO A 225 -10.32 -21.58 -13.97
C PRO A 225 -11.11 -20.31 -14.31
N SER A 226 -11.39 -19.46 -13.32
CA SER A 226 -12.07 -18.17 -13.50
C SER A 226 -11.20 -17.20 -14.30
N VAL A 227 -9.89 -17.22 -14.06
CA VAL A 227 -8.92 -16.38 -14.78
C VAL A 227 -8.81 -16.82 -16.24
N ALA A 228 -8.75 -18.13 -16.49
CA ALA A 228 -8.77 -18.67 -17.85
C ALA A 228 -10.06 -18.31 -18.61
N ALA A 229 -11.21 -18.36 -17.94
CA ALA A 229 -12.49 -17.96 -18.54
C ALA A 229 -12.56 -16.46 -18.83
N MET A 230 -12.15 -15.61 -17.89
CA MET A 230 -12.07 -14.16 -18.11
C MET A 230 -11.11 -13.80 -19.24
N TRP A 231 -9.99 -14.51 -19.40
CA TRP A 231 -9.07 -14.27 -20.51
C TRP A 231 -9.76 -14.44 -21.86
N ARG A 232 -10.60 -15.48 -22.03
CA ARG A 232 -11.36 -15.69 -23.27
C ARG A 232 -12.31 -14.54 -23.56
N LEU A 233 -12.88 -13.93 -22.53
CA LEU A 233 -13.76 -12.76 -22.63
C LEU A 233 -13.00 -11.47 -22.93
N LEU A 234 -11.75 -11.35 -22.49
CA LEU A 234 -11.01 -10.08 -22.51
C LEU A 234 -9.86 -10.04 -23.54
N GLN A 235 -9.57 -11.13 -24.24
CA GLN A 235 -8.40 -11.24 -25.12
C GLN A 235 -8.36 -10.19 -26.26
N HIS A 236 -9.50 -9.62 -26.68
CA HIS A 236 -9.54 -8.55 -27.68
C HIS A 236 -9.08 -7.19 -27.13
N TYR A 237 -9.03 -7.02 -25.80
CA TYR A 237 -8.44 -5.85 -25.16
C TYR A 237 -6.92 -5.95 -25.03
N ARG A 238 -6.29 -7.01 -25.55
CA ARG A 238 -4.82 -7.15 -25.50
C ARG A 238 -4.11 -5.96 -26.15
N PRO A 239 -2.97 -5.52 -25.60
CA PRO A 239 -2.13 -4.50 -26.23
C PRO A 239 -1.77 -4.85 -27.67
N ALA A 240 -1.61 -3.84 -28.51
CA ALA A 240 -1.29 -4.01 -29.92
C ALA A 240 -0.01 -4.84 -30.16
N ALA A 241 0.02 -5.54 -31.29
CA ALA A 241 1.24 -6.19 -31.77
C ALA A 241 2.33 -5.12 -31.99
N GLY A 242 3.49 -5.30 -31.35
CA GLY A 242 4.59 -4.32 -31.37
C GLY A 242 4.71 -3.39 -30.16
N ALA A 243 3.67 -3.23 -29.33
CA ALA A 243 3.79 -2.53 -28.04
C ALA A 243 4.89 -3.13 -27.12
N PRO A 244 5.51 -2.37 -26.22
CA PRO A 244 6.39 -2.94 -25.20
C PRO A 244 5.65 -4.02 -24.37
N LEU A 245 6.36 -5.06 -23.93
CA LEU A 245 5.77 -6.16 -23.14
C LEU A 245 5.18 -5.70 -21.80
N VAL A 246 5.59 -4.52 -21.32
CA VAL A 246 5.13 -3.89 -20.08
C VAL A 246 3.81 -3.11 -20.24
N VAL A 247 3.34 -2.91 -21.48
CA VAL A 247 2.06 -2.26 -21.71
C VAL A 247 0.95 -3.27 -21.46
N GLU A 248 -0.01 -2.88 -20.63
CA GLU A 248 -1.19 -3.67 -20.27
C GLU A 248 -2.45 -2.83 -20.46
N THR A 249 -3.56 -3.47 -20.81
CA THR A 249 -4.86 -2.80 -20.76
C THR A 249 -5.48 -3.04 -19.39
N MET A 250 -5.77 -1.96 -18.68
CA MET A 250 -6.37 -2.03 -17.35
C MET A 250 -7.90 -2.05 -17.47
N VAL A 251 -8.54 -3.08 -16.91
CA VAL A 251 -10.00 -3.15 -16.74
C VAL A 251 -10.31 -2.95 -15.26
N ASN A 252 -11.00 -1.87 -14.94
CA ASN A 252 -11.40 -1.52 -13.59
C ASN A 252 -12.76 -2.12 -13.27
N VAL A 253 -12.93 -2.51 -12.00
CA VAL A 253 -14.13 -3.13 -11.46
C VAL A 253 -14.50 -2.41 -10.18
N THR A 254 -15.80 -2.11 -10.01
CA THR A 254 -16.38 -1.79 -8.71
C THR A 254 -17.53 -2.75 -8.40
N TRP A 255 -17.62 -3.14 -7.13
CA TRP A 255 -18.60 -4.13 -6.69
C TRP A 255 -19.03 -3.88 -5.24
N ALA A 256 -20.31 -3.63 -5.01
CA ALA A 256 -20.95 -3.80 -3.70
C ALA A 256 -22.35 -4.40 -3.84
N GLY A 257 -22.67 -5.47 -3.12
CA GLY A 257 -23.95 -6.20 -3.28
C GLY A 257 -24.22 -6.54 -4.75
N ASP A 258 -25.40 -6.18 -5.27
CA ASP A 258 -25.76 -6.35 -6.70
C ASP A 258 -25.22 -5.24 -7.62
N HIS A 259 -24.63 -4.17 -7.07
CA HIS A 259 -24.02 -3.11 -7.84
C HIS A 259 -22.64 -3.52 -8.35
N PHE A 260 -22.62 -4.08 -9.56
CA PHE A 260 -21.41 -4.51 -10.26
C PHE A 260 -21.18 -3.69 -11.54
N ARG A 261 -19.98 -3.14 -11.71
CA ARG A 261 -19.58 -2.39 -12.91
C ARG A 261 -18.15 -2.73 -13.30
N ALA A 262 -17.92 -2.89 -14.61
CA ALA A 262 -16.59 -3.04 -15.19
C ALA A 262 -16.39 -2.08 -16.37
N TRP A 263 -15.18 -1.55 -16.53
CA TRP A 263 -14.84 -0.62 -17.62
C TRP A 263 -13.35 -0.65 -17.96
N VAL A 264 -13.02 -0.27 -19.19
CA VAL A 264 -11.62 -0.09 -19.60
C VAL A 264 -11.12 1.27 -19.08
N ALA A 265 -9.97 1.28 -18.42
CA ALA A 265 -9.30 2.50 -18.03
C ALA A 265 -8.74 3.21 -19.27
N ALA A 266 -9.30 4.38 -19.58
CA ALA A 266 -8.88 5.23 -20.68
C ALA A 266 -9.21 6.69 -20.34
N ALA A 267 -8.69 7.65 -21.10
CA ALA A 267 -9.00 9.07 -20.94
C ALA A 267 -10.51 9.38 -20.91
N ARG A 268 -11.32 8.51 -21.52
CA ARG A 268 -12.78 8.46 -21.31
C ARG A 268 -13.15 7.03 -20.92
N PRO A 269 -13.51 6.77 -19.65
CA PRO A 269 -13.96 5.46 -19.21
C PRO A 269 -15.13 4.96 -20.05
N LYS A 270 -15.03 3.72 -20.55
CA LYS A 270 -16.09 3.09 -21.35
C LYS A 270 -16.57 1.82 -20.63
N PRO A 271 -17.89 1.70 -20.35
CA PRO A 271 -18.46 0.47 -19.82
C PRO A 271 -18.06 -0.72 -20.68
N LEU A 272 -17.82 -1.85 -20.01
CA LEU A 272 -17.41 -3.08 -20.66
C LEU A 272 -18.65 -3.87 -21.13
N PRO A 273 -18.81 -4.19 -22.43
CA PRO A 273 -19.91 -5.04 -22.90
C PRO A 273 -19.94 -6.41 -22.22
N GLU A 274 -18.78 -6.94 -21.87
CA GLU A 274 -18.62 -8.25 -21.23
C GLU A 274 -18.92 -8.24 -19.72
N THR A 275 -19.40 -7.12 -19.15
CA THR A 275 -19.65 -6.95 -17.70
C THR A 275 -20.42 -8.15 -17.13
N GLU A 276 -21.61 -8.47 -17.63
CA GLU A 276 -22.42 -9.57 -17.09
C GLU A 276 -21.74 -10.95 -17.24
N ALA A 277 -20.98 -11.16 -18.31
CA ALA A 277 -20.21 -12.40 -18.52
C ALA A 277 -19.00 -12.52 -17.58
N LEU A 278 -18.38 -11.40 -17.18
CA LEU A 278 -17.28 -11.39 -16.21
C LEU A 278 -17.76 -11.66 -14.78
N ARG A 279 -18.98 -11.22 -14.44
CA ARG A 279 -19.52 -11.25 -13.07
C ARG A 279 -19.33 -12.60 -12.37
N PRO A 280 -19.76 -13.77 -12.90
CA PRO A 280 -19.59 -15.04 -12.18
C PRO A 280 -18.13 -15.42 -11.91
N HIS A 281 -17.20 -15.05 -12.79
CA HIS A 281 -15.78 -15.35 -12.62
C HIS A 281 -15.13 -14.45 -11.57
N LEU A 282 -15.48 -13.17 -11.56
CA LEU A 282 -15.02 -12.25 -10.53
C LEU A 282 -15.67 -12.56 -9.17
N ALA A 283 -16.93 -13.02 -9.13
CA ALA A 283 -17.57 -13.50 -7.90
C ALA A 283 -16.77 -14.64 -7.27
N ALA A 284 -16.39 -15.65 -8.07
CA ALA A 284 -15.60 -16.78 -7.59
C ALA A 284 -14.25 -16.33 -7.00
N LEU A 285 -13.56 -15.35 -7.62
CA LEU A 285 -12.32 -14.81 -7.08
C LEU A 285 -12.55 -13.94 -5.82
N ARG A 286 -13.66 -13.21 -5.76
CA ARG A 286 -14.05 -12.39 -4.61
C ARG A 286 -14.36 -13.27 -3.39
N ASP A 287 -15.05 -14.38 -3.62
CA ASP A 287 -15.40 -15.36 -2.58
C ASP A 287 -14.16 -16.10 -2.08
N LYS A 288 -13.27 -16.55 -2.97
CA LYS A 288 -11.97 -17.15 -2.59
C LYS A 288 -11.11 -16.20 -1.75
N ALA A 289 -11.10 -14.90 -2.07
CA ALA A 289 -10.39 -13.93 -1.25
C ALA A 289 -11.01 -13.84 0.16
N ALA A 290 -12.34 -13.86 0.24
CA ALA A 290 -13.10 -13.80 1.49
C ALA A 290 -12.89 -15.01 2.42
N GLU A 291 -12.42 -16.15 1.89
CA GLU A 291 -11.99 -17.30 2.70
C GLU A 291 -10.79 -16.96 3.61
N THR A 292 -10.04 -15.89 3.29
CA THR A 292 -8.99 -15.38 4.18
C THR A 292 -9.64 -14.71 5.40
N PRO A 293 -9.40 -15.22 6.63
CA PRO A 293 -10.06 -14.70 7.82
C PRO A 293 -9.88 -13.20 7.99
N GLY A 294 -11.01 -12.49 8.13
CA GLY A 294 -11.05 -11.05 8.36
C GLY A 294 -10.68 -10.17 7.16
N LEU A 295 -10.36 -10.72 5.99
CA LEU A 295 -10.09 -9.93 4.78
C LEU A 295 -11.39 -9.36 4.19
N GLY A 296 -12.46 -10.17 4.21
CA GLY A 296 -13.76 -9.84 3.62
C GLY A 296 -13.72 -9.65 2.10
N LEU A 297 -14.69 -8.93 1.56
CA LEU A 297 -14.82 -8.71 0.12
C LEU A 297 -14.18 -7.40 -0.30
N TRP A 298 -13.43 -7.40 -1.40
CA TRP A 298 -12.96 -6.16 -2.04
C TRP A 298 -14.13 -5.43 -2.72
N HIS A 299 -14.07 -4.10 -2.78
CA HIS A 299 -15.09 -3.26 -3.42
C HIS A 299 -14.61 -2.57 -4.71
N GLY A 300 -13.31 -2.66 -4.98
CA GLY A 300 -12.69 -2.23 -6.23
C GLY A 300 -11.55 -3.17 -6.60
N ALA A 301 -11.33 -3.36 -7.89
CA ALA A 301 -10.20 -4.10 -8.40
C ALA A 301 -9.81 -3.66 -9.81
N SER A 302 -8.57 -3.97 -10.22
CA SER A 302 -8.07 -3.74 -11.56
C SER A 302 -7.48 -5.04 -12.13
N LEU A 303 -8.01 -5.46 -13.28
CA LEU A 303 -7.48 -6.57 -14.07
C LEU A 303 -6.46 -6.01 -15.07
N MET A 304 -5.26 -6.58 -15.08
CA MET A 304 -4.20 -6.21 -16.01
C MET A 304 -4.19 -7.19 -17.18
N VAL A 305 -4.74 -6.78 -18.33
CA VAL A 305 -4.82 -7.60 -19.54
C VAL A 305 -3.54 -7.43 -20.34
N GLY A 306 -2.72 -8.49 -20.34
CA GLY A 306 -1.50 -8.58 -21.11
C GLY A 306 -1.72 -9.16 -22.51
N ARG A 307 -0.62 -9.48 -23.19
CA ARG A 307 -0.66 -9.99 -24.58
C ARG A 307 -1.22 -11.40 -24.75
N GLY A 308 -0.94 -12.27 -23.79
CA GLY A 308 -1.27 -13.70 -23.87
C GLY A 308 -2.11 -14.22 -22.72
N ARG A 309 -2.39 -13.38 -21.72
CA ARG A 309 -3.14 -13.73 -20.52
C ARG A 309 -3.54 -12.47 -19.76
N ILE A 310 -4.40 -12.64 -18.76
CA ILE A 310 -4.53 -11.68 -17.67
C ILE A 310 -3.32 -11.87 -16.76
N ASN A 311 -2.51 -10.82 -16.60
CA ASN A 311 -1.27 -10.89 -15.84
C ASN A 311 -1.51 -10.79 -14.33
N ARG A 312 -2.53 -10.03 -13.90
CA ARG A 312 -2.80 -9.78 -12.48
C ARG A 312 -4.23 -9.31 -12.26
N LEU A 313 -4.74 -9.59 -11.06
CA LEU A 313 -5.84 -8.88 -10.42
C LEU A 313 -5.25 -8.11 -9.23
N VAL A 314 -5.40 -6.79 -9.22
CA VAL A 314 -5.02 -5.93 -8.10
C VAL A 314 -6.30 -5.55 -7.38
N THR A 315 -6.53 -6.09 -6.19
CA THR A 315 -7.72 -5.76 -5.40
C THR A 315 -7.45 -4.59 -4.47
N ASN A 316 -8.48 -3.79 -4.19
CA ASN A 316 -8.39 -2.62 -3.33
C ASN A 316 -9.31 -2.78 -2.11
N TYR A 317 -8.70 -2.90 -0.94
CA TYR A 317 -9.40 -2.95 0.35
C TYR A 317 -9.37 -1.64 1.13
N ILE A 318 -8.46 -0.73 0.82
CA ILE A 318 -8.18 0.45 1.65
C ILE A 318 -8.79 1.72 1.08
N TYR A 319 -8.60 1.98 -0.21
CA TYR A 319 -9.05 3.24 -0.80
C TYR A 319 -10.52 3.14 -1.18
N GLN A 320 -11.23 4.25 -1.01
CA GLN A 320 -12.60 4.36 -1.48
C GLN A 320 -12.60 4.15 -3.01
N PRO A 321 -13.33 3.15 -3.53
CA PRO A 321 -13.36 2.94 -4.97
C PRO A 321 -13.99 4.15 -5.69
N GLU A 322 -13.46 4.47 -6.87
CA GLU A 322 -14.08 5.44 -7.77
C GLU A 322 -15.30 4.79 -8.45
N PHE A 323 -16.49 5.23 -8.09
CA PHE A 323 -17.75 4.72 -8.65
C PHE A 323 -18.17 5.52 -9.88
N SER A 324 -17.43 5.38 -10.98
CA SER A 324 -17.61 6.14 -12.23
C SER A 324 -18.99 6.00 -12.90
N PHE A 325 -19.78 4.99 -12.51
CA PHE A 325 -21.10 4.69 -13.08
C PHE A 325 -22.21 4.58 -12.03
N GLY A 326 -22.09 5.40 -10.98
CA GLY A 326 -23.05 5.50 -9.88
C GLY A 326 -22.56 4.80 -8.62
N ARG A 327 -22.75 5.46 -7.48
CA ARG A 327 -22.36 4.94 -6.17
C ARG A 327 -23.41 3.93 -5.68
N PRO A 328 -23.00 2.74 -5.18
CA PRO A 328 -23.92 1.82 -4.53
C PRO A 328 -24.52 2.45 -3.25
N PRO A 329 -25.74 2.07 -2.86
CA PRO A 329 -26.33 2.47 -1.58
C PRO A 329 -25.55 1.83 -0.41
N ALA A 330 -25.66 2.41 0.79
CA ALA A 330 -24.95 1.92 1.97
C ALA A 330 -25.32 0.47 2.31
N GLU A 331 -26.59 0.09 2.07
CA GLU A 331 -27.15 -1.24 2.26
C GLU A 331 -26.33 -2.31 1.54
N ALA A 332 -25.87 -2.04 0.31
CA ALA A 332 -25.08 -2.98 -0.47
C ALA A 332 -23.72 -3.31 0.19
N PHE A 333 -23.10 -2.32 0.86
CA PHE A 333 -21.87 -2.54 1.62
C PHE A 333 -22.13 -3.26 2.94
N ARG A 334 -23.28 -2.99 3.59
CA ARG A 334 -23.69 -3.70 4.81
C ARG A 334 -23.97 -5.18 4.52
N GLU A 335 -24.61 -5.50 3.40
CA GLU A 335 -24.83 -6.87 2.92
C GLU A 335 -23.50 -7.61 2.69
N ASP A 336 -22.55 -6.98 1.99
CA ASP A 336 -21.22 -7.55 1.77
C ASP A 336 -20.46 -7.77 3.09
N GLN A 337 -20.52 -6.80 4.00
CA GLN A 337 -19.90 -6.92 5.33
C GLN A 337 -20.58 -7.99 6.20
N ALA A 338 -21.89 -8.20 6.07
CA ALA A 338 -22.61 -9.27 6.77
C ALA A 338 -22.27 -10.65 6.20
N ARG A 339 -22.13 -10.77 4.88
CA ARG A 339 -21.79 -12.01 4.18
C ARG A 339 -20.36 -12.47 4.46
N ALA A 340 -19.41 -11.53 4.46
CA ALA A 340 -18.00 -11.81 4.69
C ALA A 340 -17.36 -10.67 5.50
N PRO A 341 -17.45 -10.76 6.84
CA PRO A 341 -16.99 -9.69 7.72
C PRO A 341 -15.49 -9.43 7.61
N ARG A 342 -15.15 -8.17 7.38
CA ARG A 342 -13.79 -7.67 7.59
C ARG A 342 -13.47 -7.57 9.09
N ALA A 343 -12.24 -7.91 9.46
CA ALA A 343 -11.73 -7.59 10.79
C ALA A 343 -11.79 -6.07 11.01
N ALA A 344 -12.12 -5.62 12.23
CA ALA A 344 -12.34 -4.20 12.53
C ALA A 344 -11.15 -3.31 12.11
N ARG A 345 -9.92 -3.80 12.29
CA ARG A 345 -8.70 -3.10 11.88
C ARG A 345 -8.52 -2.98 10.36
N ARG A 346 -9.15 -3.85 9.57
CA ARG A 346 -9.14 -3.82 8.10
C ARG A 346 -10.30 -3.03 7.51
N ILE A 347 -11.16 -2.42 8.34
CA ILE A 347 -12.21 -1.51 7.88
C ILE A 347 -11.58 -0.11 7.69
N PRO A 348 -11.43 0.37 6.44
CA PRO A 348 -10.93 1.71 6.19
C PRO A 348 -11.97 2.75 6.66
N SER A 349 -11.50 3.97 6.95
CA SER A 349 -12.33 5.05 7.51
C SER A 349 -13.58 5.35 6.66
N TRP A 350 -13.45 5.37 5.33
CA TRP A 350 -14.58 5.61 4.42
C TRP A 350 -15.65 4.53 4.52
N LEU A 351 -15.27 3.26 4.70
CA LEU A 351 -16.20 2.15 4.83
C LEU A 351 -16.83 2.18 6.23
N GLY A 352 -16.03 2.43 7.27
CA GLY A 352 -16.54 2.59 8.63
C GLY A 352 -17.60 3.70 8.73
N ALA A 353 -17.34 4.87 8.14
CA ALA A 353 -18.30 5.97 8.09
C ALA A 353 -19.58 5.60 7.33
N MET A 354 -19.45 4.84 6.24
CA MET A 354 -20.59 4.39 5.43
C MET A 354 -21.44 3.33 6.13
N LEU A 355 -20.83 2.48 6.96
CA LEU A 355 -21.55 1.44 7.71
C LEU A 355 -22.24 1.99 8.96
N ALA A 356 -21.78 3.13 9.49
CA ALA A 356 -22.28 3.75 10.72
C ALA A 356 -23.46 4.71 10.50
N GLY A 357 -23.53 5.35 9.33
CA GLY A 357 -24.76 6.02 8.86
C GLY A 357 -25.72 5.01 8.30
#